data_AF-A0AAV9ZZ92-F1
#
_entry.id   AF-A0AAV9ZZ92-F1
#
_cell.length_a   1.000
_cell.length_b   1.000
_cell.length_c   1.000
_cell.angle_alpha   90.00
_cell.angle_beta   90.00
_cell.angle_gamma   90.00
#
_symmetry.space_group_name_H-M   'P 1'
#
loop_
_entity.id
_entity.type
_entity.pdbx_description
1 polymer ?
#
loop_
_entity_poly.entity_id
_entity_poly.type
_entity_poly.pdbx_seq_one_letter_code
_entity_poly.pdbx_strand_id
1 'polypeptide(L)'
;RHLFRWLWSKIVQVGLDEFLNYFNNQKTRKQPGRILPLGVAPNVVFDMPQDYGLENLAVPVAQEAIDALRGLIDTPRSEALCWVPDVFNDLAFEVYHELGSPRLEALNGWAVFNAMAPLIRAQVELHGLYEALLV
;
A
#
# COMPACT_ATOMS: atom_id res chain seq x y z
N ARG A 1 -8.94 10.99 -15.27
CA ARG A 1 -9.20 9.69 -14.62
C ARG A 1 -7.93 9.11 -13.97
N HIS A 2 -6.77 9.13 -14.65
CA HIS A 2 -5.51 8.63 -14.11
C HIS A 2 -5.07 9.30 -12.81
N LEU A 3 -5.15 10.63 -12.70
CA LEU A 3 -4.78 11.33 -11.46
C LEU A 3 -5.55 10.80 -10.25
N PHE A 4 -6.85 10.54 -10.41
CA PHE A 4 -7.68 9.98 -9.35
C PHE A 4 -7.18 8.59 -8.96
N ARG A 5 -6.95 7.71 -9.94
CA ARG A 5 -6.47 6.34 -9.69
C ARG A 5 -5.08 6.33 -9.03
N TRP A 6 -4.17 7.17 -9.49
CA TRP A 6 -2.81 7.29 -8.95
C TRP A 6 -2.81 7.81 -7.52
N LEU A 7 -3.59 8.85 -7.24
CA LEU A 7 -3.60 9.49 -5.93
C LEU A 7 -4.32 8.63 -4.88
N TRP A 8 -5.52 8.16 -5.20
CA TRP A 8 -6.33 7.43 -4.22
C TRP A 8 -5.81 6.03 -3.95
N SER A 9 -5.19 5.34 -4.91
CA SER A 9 -4.54 4.06 -4.63
C SER A 9 -3.41 4.23 -3.61
N LYS A 10 -2.62 5.30 -3.71
CA LYS A 10 -1.55 5.62 -2.75
C LYS A 10 -2.11 6.02 -1.39
N ILE A 11 -3.16 6.84 -1.32
CA ILE A 11 -3.83 7.19 -0.05
C ILE A 11 -4.37 5.94 0.64
N VAL A 12 -5.02 5.05 -0.11
CA VAL A 12 -5.52 3.77 0.43
C VAL A 12 -4.36 2.91 0.93
N GLN A 13 -3.26 2.82 0.18
CA GLN A 13 -2.08 2.07 0.61
C GLN A 13 -1.51 2.62 1.92
N VAL A 14 -1.37 3.94 2.07
CA VAL A 14 -0.93 4.57 3.32
C VAL A 14 -1.84 4.18 4.48
N GLY A 15 -3.16 4.23 4.30
CA GLY A 15 -4.11 3.83 5.34
C GLY A 15 -4.02 2.33 5.69
N LEU A 16 -3.80 1.47 4.70
CA LEU A 16 -3.59 0.04 4.93
C LEU A 16 -2.28 -0.23 5.69
N ASP A 17 -1.20 0.48 5.34
CA ASP A 17 0.09 0.35 6.01
C ASP A 17 0.01 0.84 7.46
N GLU A 18 -0.66 1.96 7.70
CA GLU A 18 -0.92 2.50 9.04
C GLU A 18 -1.77 1.52 9.87
N PHE A 19 -2.83 0.95 9.27
CA PHE A 19 -3.67 -0.05 9.94
C PHE A 19 -2.88 -1.32 10.27
N LEU A 20 -2.10 -1.85 9.32
CA LEU A 20 -1.26 -3.02 9.52
C LEU A 20 -0.27 -2.78 10.67
N ASN A 21 0.40 -1.63 10.66
CA ASN A 21 1.35 -1.25 11.70
C ASN A 21 0.67 -1.11 13.07
N TYR A 22 -0.47 -0.43 13.13
CA TYR A 22 -1.25 -0.30 14.36
C TYR A 22 -1.67 -1.66 14.90
N PHE A 23 -2.34 -2.47 14.07
CA PHE A 23 -2.94 -3.73 14.49
C PHE A 23 -1.87 -4.73 14.95
N ASN A 24 -0.77 -4.87 14.19
CA ASN A 24 0.28 -5.82 14.52
C ASN A 24 1.08 -5.43 15.76
N ASN A 25 1.20 -4.13 16.06
CA ASN A 25 1.93 -3.62 17.23
C ASN A 25 1.03 -3.33 18.44
N GLN A 26 -0.30 -3.42 18.30
CA GLN A 26 -1.21 -3.14 19.39
C GLN A 26 -1.13 -4.21 20.46
N LYS A 27 -0.78 -3.81 21.69
CA LYS A 27 -0.83 -4.70 22.84
C LYS A 27 -2.26 -5.12 23.12
N THR A 28 -2.48 -6.42 23.18
CA THR A 28 -3.78 -6.99 23.54
C THR A 28 -4.12 -6.67 25.00
N ARG A 29 -5.41 -6.50 25.33
CA ARG A 29 -5.83 -6.26 26.72
C ARG A 29 -5.58 -7.52 27.55
N LYS A 30 -4.93 -7.38 28.71
CA LYS A 30 -4.84 -8.46 29.70
C LYS A 30 -6.24 -8.87 30.17
N GLN A 31 -6.54 -10.17 30.13
CA GLN A 31 -7.75 -10.74 30.68
C GLN A 31 -7.39 -11.90 31.63
N PRO A 32 -7.80 -11.86 32.90
CA PRO A 32 -7.54 -12.94 33.84
C PRO A 32 -8.18 -14.27 33.39
N GLY A 33 -7.51 -15.39 33.65
CA GLY A 33 -8.06 -16.73 33.38
C GLY A 33 -7.98 -17.20 31.92
N ARG A 34 -7.39 -16.41 31.02
CA ARG A 34 -7.11 -16.81 29.62
C ARG A 34 -5.71 -17.41 29.52
N ILE A 35 -5.57 -18.49 28.75
CA ILE A 35 -4.30 -19.20 28.51
C ILE A 35 -3.41 -18.44 27.49
N LEU A 36 -4.01 -17.58 26.67
CA LEU A 36 -3.30 -16.85 25.62
C LEU A 36 -2.36 -15.76 26.18
N PRO A 37 -1.24 -15.47 25.52
CA PRO A 37 -0.34 -14.37 25.89
C PRO A 37 -1.01 -13.03 25.61
N LEU A 38 -1.75 -12.53 26.60
CA LEU A 38 -2.41 -11.24 26.58
C LEU A 38 -1.53 -10.15 27.21
N GLY A 39 -1.60 -8.92 26.71
CA GLY A 39 -0.75 -7.82 27.17
C GLY A 39 0.50 -7.58 26.33
N VAL A 40 0.66 -8.33 25.24
CA VAL A 40 1.80 -8.28 24.32
C VAL A 40 1.26 -8.03 22.91
N ALA A 41 2.08 -7.40 22.06
CA ALA A 41 1.76 -7.20 20.66
C ALA A 41 1.82 -8.54 19.90
N PRO A 42 0.87 -8.84 19.01
CA PRO A 42 0.82 -10.11 18.29
C PRO A 42 2.13 -10.45 17.55
N ASN A 43 2.76 -9.49 16.88
CA ASN A 43 4.01 -9.71 16.15
C ASN A 43 5.12 -10.27 17.06
N VAL A 44 5.29 -9.73 18.26
CA VAL A 44 6.28 -10.21 19.25
C VAL A 44 6.02 -11.66 19.63
N VAL A 45 4.75 -12.05 19.79
CA VAL A 45 4.38 -13.43 20.12
C VAL A 45 4.63 -14.38 18.93
N PHE A 46 4.35 -13.93 17.71
CA PHE A 46 4.61 -14.73 16.50
C PHE A 46 6.11 -14.91 16.23
N ASP A 47 6.91 -13.89 16.47
CA ASP A 47 8.36 -13.93 16.24
C ASP A 47 9.09 -14.72 17.34
N MET A 48 8.60 -14.67 18.59
CA MET A 48 9.25 -15.27 19.76
C MET A 48 8.26 -16.06 20.64
N PRO A 49 7.58 -17.09 20.10
CA PRO A 49 6.54 -17.82 20.84
C PRO A 49 7.09 -18.50 22.11
N GLN A 50 8.33 -19.01 22.05
CA GLN A 50 9.01 -19.66 23.17
C GLN A 50 9.14 -18.77 24.42
N ASP A 51 9.31 -17.45 24.26
CA ASP A 51 9.41 -16.50 25.38
C ASP A 51 8.10 -16.38 26.17
N TYR A 52 7.00 -16.89 25.59
CA TYR A 52 5.67 -16.92 26.17
C TYR A 52 5.20 -18.34 26.50
N GLY A 53 6.09 -19.32 26.50
CA GLY A 53 5.74 -20.73 26.73
C GLY A 53 4.88 -21.33 25.62
N LEU A 54 4.95 -20.77 24.41
CA LEU A 54 4.29 -21.27 23.22
C LEU A 54 5.29 -21.94 22.29
N GLU A 55 4.76 -22.68 21.31
CA GLU A 55 5.55 -23.34 20.28
C GLU A 55 5.29 -22.68 18.93
N ASN A 56 6.34 -22.60 18.09
CA ASN A 56 6.17 -22.16 16.71
C ASN A 56 5.57 -23.30 15.88
N LEU A 57 4.28 -23.20 15.58
CA LEU A 57 3.55 -24.13 14.73
C LEU A 57 3.36 -23.60 13.29
N ALA A 58 4.16 -22.62 12.87
CA ALA A 58 4.10 -22.12 11.50
C ALA A 58 4.43 -23.23 10.51
N VAL A 59 3.59 -23.38 9.49
CA VAL A 59 3.84 -24.30 8.37
C VAL A 59 4.61 -23.52 7.31
N PRO A 60 5.90 -23.82 7.06
CA PRO A 60 6.64 -23.16 6.01
C PRO A 60 6.00 -23.51 4.67
N VAL A 61 5.67 -22.49 3.90
CA VAL A 61 5.17 -22.66 2.54
C VAL A 61 6.36 -22.68 1.60
N ALA A 62 6.53 -23.78 0.86
CA ALA A 62 7.61 -23.91 -0.12
C ALA A 62 7.45 -22.86 -1.23
N GLN A 63 8.54 -22.21 -1.62
CA GLN A 63 8.52 -21.15 -2.62
C GLN A 63 7.99 -21.66 -3.97
N GLU A 64 8.28 -22.91 -4.31
CA GLU A 64 7.81 -23.57 -5.53
C GLU A 64 6.27 -23.68 -5.55
N ALA A 65 5.64 -23.88 -4.40
CA ALA A 65 4.18 -23.90 -4.29
C ALA A 65 3.59 -22.50 -4.50
N ILE A 66 4.25 -21.46 -3.96
CA ILE A 66 3.87 -20.07 -4.17
C ILE A 66 3.98 -19.71 -5.66
N ASP A 67 5.09 -20.08 -6.29
CA ASP A 67 5.35 -19.79 -7.70
C ASP A 67 4.37 -20.54 -8.62
N ALA A 68 4.06 -21.81 -8.31
CA ALA A 68 3.07 -22.59 -9.03
C ALA A 68 1.67 -21.97 -8.94
N LEU A 69 1.23 -21.59 -7.73
CA LEU A 69 -0.05 -20.91 -7.53
C LEU A 69 -0.07 -19.53 -8.21
N ARG A 70 1.06 -18.82 -8.21
CA ARG A 70 1.17 -17.52 -8.88
C ARG A 70 1.05 -17.67 -10.39
N GLY A 71 1.63 -18.72 -10.97
CA GLY A 71 1.52 -19.05 -12.39
C GLY A 71 0.10 -19.36 -12.86
N LEU A 72 -0.84 -19.64 -11.95
CA LEU A 72 -2.27 -19.80 -12.26
C LEU A 72 -3.00 -18.46 -12.44
N ILE A 73 -2.36 -17.33 -12.12
CA ILE A 73 -2.95 -16.00 -12.22
C ILE A 73 -2.39 -15.31 -13.46
N ASP A 74 -3.24 -15.09 -14.44
CA ASP A 74 -2.86 -14.54 -15.76
C ASP A 74 -2.13 -13.19 -15.66
N THR A 75 -2.58 -12.33 -14.74
CA THR A 75 -2.01 -11.00 -14.57
C THR A 75 -0.74 -11.07 -13.71
N PRO A 76 0.44 -10.64 -14.23
CA PRO A 76 1.66 -10.61 -13.45
C PRO A 76 1.57 -9.60 -12.30
N ARG A 77 2.40 -9.79 -11.26
CA ARG A 77 2.29 -8.97 -10.03
C ARG A 77 2.61 -7.50 -10.32
N SER A 78 3.56 -7.27 -11.23
CA SER A 78 3.94 -5.95 -11.72
C SER A 78 2.78 -5.20 -12.36
N GLU A 79 1.84 -5.90 -13.02
CA GLU A 79 0.69 -5.30 -13.67
C GLU A 79 -0.52 -5.19 -12.73
N ALA A 80 -0.74 -6.18 -11.87
CA ALA A 80 -1.89 -6.21 -10.96
C ALA A 80 -1.96 -5.01 -9.98
N LEU A 81 -0.82 -4.35 -9.72
CA LEU A 81 -0.72 -3.16 -8.87
C LEU A 81 -0.39 -1.89 -9.66
N CYS A 82 -0.47 -1.94 -10.99
CA CYS A 82 -0.28 -0.80 -11.87
C CYS A 82 -1.62 -0.10 -12.11
N TRP A 83 -1.88 0.98 -11.37
CA TRP A 83 -3.17 1.69 -11.42
C TRP A 83 -3.30 2.67 -12.59
N VAL A 84 -2.18 3.04 -13.20
CA VAL A 84 -2.03 4.01 -14.29
C VAL A 84 -0.81 3.62 -15.14
N PRO A 85 -0.77 3.97 -16.43
CA PRO A 85 0.41 3.76 -17.26
C PRO A 85 1.67 4.41 -16.67
N ASP A 86 2.84 3.80 -16.88
CA ASP A 86 4.12 4.26 -16.35
C ASP A 86 4.41 5.73 -16.70
N VAL A 87 4.13 6.12 -17.95
CA VAL A 87 4.27 7.51 -18.42
C VAL A 87 3.44 8.48 -17.59
N PHE A 88 2.23 8.11 -17.18
CA PHE A 88 1.41 8.95 -16.30
C PHE A 88 1.91 8.90 -14.85
N ASN A 89 2.38 7.74 -14.39
CA ASN A 89 2.93 7.61 -13.04
C ASN A 89 4.12 8.57 -12.85
N ASP A 90 5.03 8.62 -13.81
CA ASP A 90 6.22 9.44 -13.75
C ASP A 90 5.86 10.93 -13.78
N LEU A 91 4.98 11.33 -14.71
CA LEU A 91 4.42 12.68 -14.77
C LEU A 91 3.75 13.11 -13.45
N ALA A 92 2.88 12.25 -12.89
CA ALA A 92 2.19 12.54 -11.65
C ALA A 92 3.16 12.60 -10.46
N PHE A 93 4.20 11.78 -10.46
CA PHE A 93 5.23 11.77 -9.43
C PHE A 93 6.08 13.05 -9.47
N GLU A 94 6.46 13.53 -10.66
CA GLU A 94 7.18 14.80 -10.84
C GLU A 94 6.35 15.97 -10.30
N VAL A 95 5.09 16.10 -10.73
CA VAL A 95 4.18 17.15 -10.26
C VAL A 95 3.96 17.07 -8.74
N TYR A 96 3.80 15.87 -8.19
CA TYR A 96 3.68 15.68 -6.75
C TYR A 96 4.93 16.14 -5.99
N HIS A 97 6.11 15.88 -6.55
CA HIS A 97 7.38 16.32 -6.00
C HIS A 97 7.56 17.85 -6.09
N GLU A 98 7.16 18.47 -7.21
CA GLU A 98 7.13 19.93 -7.37
C GLU A 98 6.27 20.62 -6.30
N LEU A 99 5.19 19.98 -5.85
CA LEU A 99 4.33 20.46 -4.77
C LEU A 99 4.91 20.21 -3.36
N GLY A 100 6.14 19.72 -3.26
CA GLY A 100 6.81 19.45 -1.99
C GLY A 100 6.43 18.11 -1.35
N SER A 101 5.87 17.17 -2.12
CA SER A 101 5.48 15.84 -1.64
C SER A 101 4.56 15.86 -0.41
N PRO A 102 3.39 16.52 -0.48
CA PRO A 102 2.47 16.63 0.65
C PRO A 102 2.02 15.24 1.13
N ARG A 103 1.95 15.03 2.45
CA ARG A 103 1.53 13.73 3.01
C ARG A 103 0.19 13.29 2.39
N LEU A 104 0.11 12.03 1.97
CA LEU A 104 -1.09 11.49 1.33
C LEU A 104 -2.05 10.91 2.38
N GLU A 105 -3.10 11.65 2.69
CA GLU A 105 -4.13 11.24 3.65
C GLU A 105 -5.54 11.39 3.05
N ALA A 106 -6.50 10.64 3.58
CA ALA A 106 -7.89 10.78 3.13
C ALA A 106 -8.46 12.20 3.34
N LEU A 107 -8.01 12.88 4.40
CA LEU A 107 -8.48 14.23 4.76
C LEU A 107 -7.98 15.31 3.79
N ASN A 108 -6.79 15.15 3.23
CA ASN A 108 -6.18 16.14 2.34
C ASN A 108 -6.15 15.71 0.86
N GLY A 109 -6.59 14.49 0.53
CA GLY A 109 -6.53 13.94 -0.82
C GLY A 109 -7.16 14.83 -1.88
N TRP A 110 -8.32 15.44 -1.60
CA TRP A 110 -8.94 16.39 -2.54
C TRP A 110 -8.13 17.68 -2.72
N ALA A 111 -7.49 18.19 -1.67
CA ALA A 111 -6.65 19.37 -1.77
C ALA A 111 -5.40 19.08 -2.64
N VAL A 112 -4.76 17.94 -2.42
CA VAL A 112 -3.63 17.47 -3.24
C VAL A 112 -4.07 17.26 -4.69
N PHE A 113 -5.22 16.64 -4.92
CA PHE A 113 -5.78 16.45 -6.25
C PHE A 113 -5.97 17.78 -6.99
N ASN A 114 -6.59 18.76 -6.33
CA ASN A 114 -6.87 20.07 -6.91
C ASN A 114 -5.59 20.87 -7.19
N ALA A 115 -4.53 20.65 -6.41
CA ALA A 115 -3.22 21.26 -6.65
C ALA A 115 -2.49 20.62 -7.84
N MET A 116 -2.55 19.29 -7.98
CA MET A 116 -1.87 18.56 -9.06
C MET A 116 -2.58 18.66 -10.41
N ALA A 117 -3.91 18.65 -10.43
CA ALA A 117 -4.72 18.61 -11.64
C ALA A 117 -4.38 19.71 -12.69
N PRO A 118 -4.24 21.00 -12.33
CA PRO A 118 -3.89 22.03 -13.32
C PRO A 118 -2.47 21.88 -13.85
N LEU A 119 -1.51 21.46 -13.01
CA LEU A 119 -0.11 21.27 -13.41
C LEU A 119 0.04 20.11 -14.39
N ILE A 120 -0.60 18.98 -14.09
CA ILE A 120 -0.64 17.83 -15.00
C ILE A 120 -1.28 18.25 -16.32
N ARG A 121 -2.41 18.97 -16.30
CA ARG A 121 -3.04 19.43 -17.54
C ARG A 121 -2.09 20.26 -18.39
N ALA A 122 -1.42 21.25 -17.80
CA ALA A 122 -0.47 22.09 -18.52
C ALA A 122 0.70 21.28 -19.12
N GLN A 123 1.25 20.30 -18.38
CA GLN A 123 2.35 19.47 -18.86
C GLN A 123 1.93 18.53 -20.00
N VAL A 124 0.72 17.97 -19.94
CA VAL A 124 0.15 17.16 -21.04
C VAL A 124 -0.04 17.98 -22.31
N GLU A 125 -0.53 19.22 -22.16
CA GLU A 125 -0.74 20.13 -23.29
C GLU A 125 0.58 20.52 -23.97
N LEU A 126 1.64 20.75 -23.19
CA LEU A 126 2.97 21.09 -23.67
C LEU A 126 3.68 19.95 -24.42
N HIS A 127 3.54 18.71 -23.93
CA HIS A 127 4.29 17.56 -24.45
C HIS A 127 3.53 16.72 -25.47
N GLY A 128 2.28 17.09 -25.80
CA GLY A 128 1.47 16.35 -26.78
C GLY A 128 1.12 14.93 -26.34
N LEU A 129 1.15 14.63 -25.03
CA LEU A 129 0.97 13.29 -24.47
C LEU A 129 -0.50 12.81 -24.44
N TYR A 130 -1.38 13.46 -25.20
CA TYR A 130 -2.82 13.19 -25.17
C TYR A 130 -3.15 11.73 -25.49
N GLU A 131 -2.46 11.12 -26.45
CA GLU A 131 -2.71 9.71 -26.82
C GLU A 131 -2.22 8.71 -25.78
N ALA A 132 -1.17 9.04 -25.02
CA ALA A 132 -0.63 8.17 -23.96
C ALA A 132 -1.45 8.20 -22.66
N LEU A 133 -2.34 9.19 -22.51
CA LEU A 133 -3.01 9.51 -21.24
C LEU A 133 -4.55 9.43 -21.30
N LEU A 134 -5.10 9.01 -22.44
CA LEU A 134 -6.54 8.82 -22.67
C LEU A 134 -7.03 7.37 -22.45
N VAL A 135 -6.14 6.42 -22.13
CA VAL A 135 -6.47 5.00 -21.91
C VAL A 135 -6.45 4.62 -20.43
#